data_AF-A0A943L1Y0-F1
#
_entry.id   AF-A0A943L1Y0-F1
#
_cell.length_a   1.000
_cell.length_b   1.000
_cell.length_c   1.000
_cell.angle_alpha   90.00
_cell.angle_beta   90.00
_cell.angle_gamma   90.00
#
_symmetry.space_group_name_H-M   'P 1'
#
loop_
_entity.id
_entity.type
_entity.pdbx_description
1 polymer ?
#
loop_
_entity_poly.entity_id
_entity_poly.type
_entity_poly.pdbx_seq_one_letter_code
_entity_poly.pdbx_strand_id
1 'polypeptide(L)' 'MKVKIIKGTNIEKLECDINEFIKDKCIIKISHEIVTSQLYDRRINILVFIILYDEYNHCGYLDLDSILDLKNNKTN' A
#
# COMPACT_ATOMS: atom_id res chain seq x y z
N MET A 1 -17.37 -4.78 -3.06
CA MET A 1 -16.44 -4.21 -2.05
C MET A 1 -15.67 -5.29 -1.29
N LYS A 2 -14.34 -5.20 -1.29
CA LYS A 2 -13.40 -6.07 -0.59
C LYS A 2 -12.27 -5.26 0.07
N VAL A 3 -11.63 -5.85 1.07
CA VAL A 3 -10.49 -5.25 1.79
C VAL A 3 -9.26 -6.12 1.58
N LYS A 4 -8.14 -5.49 1.21
CA LYS A 4 -6.81 -6.12 1.16
C LYS A 4 -5.91 -5.44 2.17
N ILE A 5 -5.18 -6.24 2.95
CA ILE A 5 -4.15 -5.76 3.87
C ILE A 5 -2.79 -6.23 3.36
N ILE A 6 -1.87 -5.30 3.16
CA ILE A 6 -0.49 -5.55 2.75
C ILE A 6 0.42 -4.94 3.80
N LYS A 7 1.43 -5.68 4.28
CA LYS A 7 2.31 -5.21 5.36
C LYS A 7 3.73 -5.66 5.16
N GLY A 8 4.69 -4.84 5.59
CA GLY A 8 6.10 -5.16 5.48
C GLY A 8 7.00 -4.14 6.14
N THR A 9 8.28 -4.48 6.20
CA THR A 9 9.34 -3.65 6.78
C THR A 9 10.23 -3.00 5.71
N ASN A 10 10.24 -3.54 4.49
CA ASN A 10 10.95 -2.98 3.34
C ASN A 10 9.98 -2.15 2.50
N ILE A 11 10.22 -0.84 2.45
CA ILE A 11 9.36 0.14 1.79
C ILE A 11 9.27 -0.10 0.28
N GLU A 12 10.40 -0.34 -0.39
CA GLU A 12 10.44 -0.48 -1.85
C GLU A 12 9.67 -1.72 -2.31
N LYS A 13 9.86 -2.85 -1.60
CA LYS A 13 9.10 -4.06 -1.88
C LYS A 13 7.60 -3.83 -1.67
N LEU A 14 7.25 -3.15 -0.59
CA LEU A 14 5.86 -2.88 -0.25
C LEU A 14 5.17 -2.00 -1.30
N GLU A 15 5.88 -0.99 -1.79
CA GLU A 15 5.43 -0.13 -2.89
C GLU A 15 5.15 -0.95 -4.16
N CYS A 16 6.08 -1.84 -4.56
CA CYS A 16 5.87 -2.75 -5.68
C CYS A 16 4.64 -3.65 -5.48
N ASP A 17 4.51 -4.30 -4.31
CA ASP A 17 3.41 -5.21 -4.01
C ASP A 17 2.05 -4.50 -4.04
N ILE A 18 1.99 -3.25 -3.55
CA ILE A 18 0.78 -2.42 -3.57
C ILE A 18 0.44 -2.02 -5.00
N ASN A 19 1.40 -1.47 -5.73
CA ASN A 19 1.21 -1.01 -7.11
C ASN A 19 0.77 -2.17 -8.02
N GLU A 20 1.36 -3.35 -7.86
CA GLU A 20 0.95 -4.54 -8.58
C GLU A 20 -0.49 -4.96 -8.24
N PHE A 21 -0.89 -4.86 -6.98
CA PHE A 21 -2.23 -5.23 -6.54
C PHE A 21 -3.32 -4.26 -7.00
N ILE A 22 -3.04 -2.96 -7.01
CA ILE A 22 -4.06 -1.94 -7.31
C ILE A 22 -4.23 -1.64 -8.80
N LYS A 23 -3.27 -2.03 -9.65
CA LYS A 23 -3.23 -1.69 -11.09
C LYS A 23 -4.49 -2.08 -11.87
N ASP A 24 -5.20 -3.12 -11.43
CA ASP A 24 -6.38 -3.67 -12.11
C ASP A 24 -7.65 -3.58 -11.25
N LYS A 25 -7.62 -2.82 -10.15
CA LYS A 25 -8.71 -2.73 -9.16
C LYS A 25 -9.35 -1.36 -9.13
N CYS A 26 -10.65 -1.33 -8.89
CA CYS A 26 -11.36 -0.10 -8.57
C CYS A 26 -11.06 0.29 -7.12
N ILE A 27 -10.07 1.15 -6.91
CA ILE A 27 -9.67 1.58 -5.57
C ILE A 27 -10.66 2.61 -5.03
N ILE A 28 -11.23 2.31 -3.87
CA ILE A 28 -12.16 3.20 -3.17
C ILE A 28 -11.40 4.02 -2.12
N LYS A 29 -10.50 3.38 -1.37
CA LYS A 29 -9.71 4.05 -0.33
C LYS A 29 -8.43 3.27 -0.06
N ILE A 30 -7.33 3.99 0.11
CA ILE A 30 -6.09 3.44 0.68
C ILE A 30 -5.84 4.16 2.00
N SER A 31 -5.47 3.40 3.02
CA SER A 31 -5.04 3.93 4.32
C SER A 31 -3.77 3.21 4.74
N HIS A 32 -2.92 3.87 5.51
CA HIS A 32 -1.69 3.29 6.00
C HIS A 32 -1.48 3.62 7.47
N GLU A 33 -0.81 2.72 8.17
CA GLU A 33 -0.43 2.87 9.57
C GLU A 33 0.94 2.25 9.80
N ILE A 34 1.74 2.86 10.68
CA ILE A 34 3.00 2.30 11.15
C ILE A 34 2.74 1.61 12.48
N VAL A 35 2.93 0.30 12.51
CA VAL A 35 2.83 -0.51 13.72
C VAL A 35 4.23 -0.86 14.19
N THR A 36 4.60 -0.41 15.39
CA THR A 36 5.86 -0.82 16.01
C THR A 36 5.66 -2.12 16.78
N SER A 37 6.35 -3.17 16.33
CA SER A 37 6.41 -4.45 17.05
C SER A 37 7.71 -4.55 17.82
N GLN A 38 7.63 -5.01 19.07
CA GLN A 38 8.80 -5.28 19.90
C GLN A 38 9.06 -6.79 19.91
N LEU A 39 10.16 -7.20 19.29
CA LEU A 39 10.64 -8.58 19.25
C LEU A 39 11.96 -8.61 20.03
N TYR A 40 11.93 -9.17 21.23
CA TYR A 40 13.04 -9.12 22.19
C TYR A 40 13.43 -7.64 22.47
N ASP A 41 14.73 -7.31 22.36
CA ASP A 41 15.25 -5.94 22.50
C ASP A 41 15.20 -5.10 21.21
N ARG A 42 14.61 -5.63 20.12
CA ARG A 42 14.53 -4.92 18.84
C ARG A 42 13.13 -4.38 18.60
N ARG A 43 13.07 -3.07 18.31
CA ARG A 43 11.86 -2.42 17.80
C ARG A 43 11.87 -2.46 16.28
N ILE A 44 10.84 -3.05 15.69
CA ILE A 44 10.67 -3.16 14.25
C ILE A 44 9.43 -2.37 13.87
N ASN A 45 9.59 -1.39 12.99
CA ASN A 45 8.47 -0.67 12.39
C ASN A 45 7.96 -1.48 11.20
N ILE A 46 6.66 -1.78 11.22
CA ILE A 46 5.96 -2.48 10.17
C ILE A 46 4.98 -1.48 9.56
N LEU A 47 5.13 -1.19 8.27
CA LEU A 47 4.19 -0.37 7.54
C LEU A 47 3.05 -1.27 7.05
N VAL A 48 1.82 -0.90 7.38
CA VAL A 48 0.59 -1.64 7.06
C VAL A 48 -0.29 -0.78 6.17
N PHE A 49 -0.66 -1.30 5.02
CA PHE A 49 -1.63 -0.70 4.10
C PHE A 49 -2.95 -1.47 4.13
N ILE A 50 -4.04 -0.72 4.20
CA ILE A 50 -5.41 -1.20 4.14
C ILE A 50 -6.05 -0.60 2.91
N ILE A 51 -6.37 -1.45 1.94
CA ILE A 51 -6.88 -1.08 0.63
C ILE A 51 -8.33 -1.56 0.52
N LEU A 52 -9.25 -0.63 0.41
CA LEU A 52 -10.66 -0.87 0.10
C LEU A 52 -10.85 -0.74 -1.40
N TYR A 53 -11.35 -1.80 -2.03
CA TYR A 53 -11.50 -1.86 -3.49
C TYR A 53 -12.78 -2.59 -3.89
N ASP A 54 -13.18 -2.44 -5.15
CA ASP A 54 -14.21 -3.28 -5.76
C ASP A 54 -13.65 -4.18 -6.86
N GLU A 55 -14.32 -5.31 -7.09
CA GLU A 55 -13.93 -6.35 -8.05
C GLU A 55 -14.54 -6.17 -9.44
N TYR A 56 -15.16 -5.02 -9.70
CA TYR A 56 -15.64 -4.73 -11.04
C TYR A 56 -14.48 -4.79 -12.03
N ASN A 57 -14.57 -5.74 -12.97
CA ASN A 57 -13.56 -5.95 -13.99
C ASN A 57 -13.39 -4.69 -14.83
N HIS A 58 -12.13 -4.25 -14.96
CA HIS A 58 -11.65 -3.25 -15.92
C HIS A 58 -12.08 -1.81 -15.63
N CYS A 59 -11.63 -1.25 -14.51
CA CYS A 59 -11.36 0.19 -14.46
C CYS A 59 -10.12 0.45 -15.32
N GLY A 60 -10.36 1.00 -16.51
CA GLY A 60 -9.33 1.30 -17.51
C GLY A 60 -8.14 2.04 -16.91
N TYR A 61 -6.98 1.52 -17.29
CA TYR A 61 -5.63 2.03 -17.07
C TYR A 61 -5.57 3.56 -17.14
N LEU A 62 -5.33 4.22 -16.00
CA LEU A 62 -4.74 5.56 -15.99
C LEU A 62 -3.24 5.33 -15.87
N ASP A 63 -2.60 5.39 -17.04
CA ASP A 63 -1.15 5.37 -17.22
C ASP A 63 -0.57 6.54 -16.42
N LEU A 64 -0.15 6.28 -15.20
CA LEU A 64 0.41 7.27 -14.29
C LEU A 64 1.48 6.56 -13.48
N ASP A 65 2.71 7.04 -13.62
CA ASP A 65 3.82 6.82 -12.71
C ASP A 65 3.30 6.58 -11.29
N SER A 66 3.49 5.36 -10.78
CA SER A 66 3.12 4.87 -9.44
C SER A 66 1.97 5.62 -8.74
N ILE A 67 0.76 5.04 -8.73
CA ILE A 67 -0.40 5.57 -7.97
C ILE A 67 -0.04 5.90 -6.51
N LEU A 68 0.93 5.17 -5.94
CA LEU A 68 1.59 5.50 -4.68
C LEU A 68 3.11 5.63 -4.90
N ASP A 69 3.60 6.86 -4.85
CA ASP A 69 5.03 7.17 -4.71
C ASP A 69 5.35 7.48 -3.25
N LEU A 70 5.91 6.50 -2.53
CA LEU A 70 6.29 6.66 -1.13
C LEU A 70 7.57 7.51 -0.97
N LYS A 71 8.28 7.82 -2.05
CA LYS A 71 9.49 8.64 -2.06
C LYS A 71 9.19 10.14 -2.17
N ASN A 72 8.02 10.54 -2.68
CA ASN A 72 7.68 11.95 -2.93
C ASN A 72 7.00 12.72 -1.78
N ASN A 73 6.70 12.07 -0.64
CA ASN A 73 6.37 12.81 0.58
C ASN A 73 7.65 13.33 1.24
N LYS A 74 8.29 14.33 0.61
CA LYS A 74 9.05 15.35 1.34
C LYS A 74 8.04 16.10 2.20
N THR A 75 7.90 15.66 3.44
CA THR A 75 7.23 16.41 4.52
C THR A 75 7.76 17.84 4.55
N ASN A 76 6.91 18.79 4.15
CA ASN A 76 6.96 20.18 4.61
C ASN A 76 6.65 20.25 6.11
#